data_AF-A0A0G4G681-F1
#
_entry.id   AF-A0A0G4G681-F1
#
_cell.length_a   1.000
_cell.length_b   1.000
_cell.length_c   1.000
_cell.angle_alpha   90.00
_cell.angle_beta   90.00
_cell.angle_gamma   90.00
#
_symmetry.space_group_name_H-M   'P 1'
#
loop_
_entity.id
_entity.type
_entity.pdbx_description
1 polymer ?
#
loop_
_entity_poly.entity_id
_entity_poly.type
_entity_poly.pdbx_seq_one_letter_code
_entity_poly.pdbx_strand_id
1 'polypeptide(L)'
;MTMASSSSSGQMTHPQAAVGASPCRYGVGSRVLMVSERRRDEKFQWMEAEVYKMEPAEGGTRVCIREVGGMNEEFEPVVVPHTTAAFQQLADLHAGGHGFHCFDHTPPQHLIPLQTVDEVDAERFCVDPSIKPHDAKDPLSFLSLPPSFMPPLPTDIITTTLLPLCGGRENLALKLKSTLCCTSTEVGNAIGSAAVSAIDSIIEKNGLTGAIGCRPLRRHLQRQPGRAMDVCRPFRLIRLHYLMVTGGHWRGNVPLLRLAKSCGKIQQLPIELTNDDLQHVGSKAVIDSRPEAIRQYSLYAHRLGHNMRLTRRADGLEEMDGYEVTVHTRRTVPDEYRNRFDATNPPRCFDYGSFRGLVIKRMALLSSRQVSYQSWRPSPAKCRRISDLVAQPPPLWDGCRTIDYTIFGDPRRLVILHGEEEGDEFAACIEMIKYPSGSADISLYTTEAPRQGVRPTTRWTAPPWSCCQTSDITRQVTHHTISVCRGASRAE
;
A
#
# COMPACT_ATOMS: atom_id res chain seq x y z
N MET A 1 26.39 -30.27 89.95
CA MET A 1 25.72 -29.03 90.39
C MET A 1 25.91 -27.96 89.32
N THR A 2 24.81 -27.62 88.64
CA THR A 2 24.29 -26.28 88.32
C THR A 2 25.18 -25.16 87.71
N MET A 3 24.80 -24.80 86.46
CA MET A 3 24.54 -23.47 85.82
C MET A 3 25.43 -22.23 86.00
N ALA A 4 25.75 -21.59 84.84
CA ALA A 4 25.40 -20.21 84.38
C ALA A 4 26.32 -19.86 83.16
N SER A 5 25.84 -19.53 81.94
CA SER A 5 25.18 -18.32 81.38
C SER A 5 26.05 -17.08 81.09
N SER A 6 25.79 -16.50 79.90
CA SER A 6 26.17 -15.18 79.31
C SER A 6 27.45 -15.09 78.48
N SER A 7 27.60 -14.27 77.43
CA SER A 7 26.78 -13.76 76.29
C SER A 7 27.52 -12.55 75.68
N SER A 8 27.38 -12.32 74.36
CA SER A 8 27.68 -11.07 73.60
C SER A 8 29.16 -10.81 73.26
N SER A 9 29.62 -10.38 72.07
CA SER A 9 29.05 -9.57 70.98
C SER A 9 29.85 -9.82 69.68
N GLY A 10 29.19 -9.91 68.52
CA GLY A 10 29.83 -9.99 67.20
C GLY A 10 28.99 -9.31 66.13
N GLN A 11 29.46 -8.17 65.62
CA GLN A 11 28.87 -7.40 64.53
C GLN A 11 28.86 -8.19 63.21
N MET A 12 27.70 -8.31 62.58
CA MET A 12 27.56 -8.66 61.17
C MET A 12 27.09 -7.44 60.37
N THR A 13 27.89 -7.04 59.38
CA THR A 13 27.50 -6.10 58.33
C THR A 13 26.66 -6.81 57.27
N HIS A 14 25.42 -6.37 57.11
CA HIS A 14 24.51 -6.77 56.04
C HIS A 14 24.98 -6.24 54.67
N PRO A 15 24.92 -7.03 53.57
CA PRO A 15 25.07 -6.50 52.23
C PRO A 15 23.79 -5.76 51.81
N GLN A 16 24.00 -4.54 51.34
CA GLN A 16 23.00 -3.61 50.84
C GLN A 16 22.42 -4.14 49.51
N ALA A 17 21.11 -4.36 49.46
CA ALA A 17 20.40 -4.82 48.27
C ALA A 17 20.46 -3.76 47.16
N ALA A 18 21.05 -4.13 46.01
CA ALA A 18 21.12 -3.27 44.84
C ALA A 18 19.73 -3.07 44.21
N VAL A 19 19.43 -1.81 43.90
CA VAL A 19 18.16 -1.32 43.37
C VAL A 19 17.95 -1.78 41.93
N GLY A 20 16.88 -2.57 41.71
CA GLY A 20 16.12 -2.83 40.48
C GLY A 20 16.72 -2.52 39.11
N ALA A 21 17.61 -3.37 38.61
CA ALA A 21 17.85 -3.46 37.16
C ALA A 21 16.68 -4.22 36.51
N SER A 22 16.05 -3.63 35.49
CA SER A 22 15.04 -4.33 34.69
C SER A 22 15.68 -5.56 34.03
N PRO A 23 15.06 -6.75 34.13
CA PRO A 23 15.60 -7.96 33.50
C PRO A 23 15.71 -7.78 31.98
N CYS A 24 16.75 -8.38 31.39
CA CYS A 24 16.95 -8.43 29.95
C CYS A 24 15.67 -8.85 29.23
N ARG A 25 15.36 -8.22 28.09
CA ARG A 25 14.14 -8.51 27.31
C ARG A 25 14.14 -9.89 26.67
N TYR A 26 15.31 -10.51 26.55
CA TYR A 26 15.46 -11.85 26.03
C TYR A 26 15.58 -12.83 27.20
N GLY A 27 14.88 -13.96 27.13
CA GLY A 27 15.07 -15.11 28.00
C GLY A 27 15.75 -16.28 27.29
N VAL A 28 16.34 -17.22 28.03
CA VAL A 28 16.80 -18.50 27.45
C VAL A 28 15.62 -19.19 26.75
N GLY A 29 15.83 -19.64 25.52
CA GLY A 29 14.82 -20.19 24.61
C GLY A 29 14.18 -19.15 23.67
N SER A 30 14.50 -17.86 23.79
CA SER A 30 13.97 -16.84 22.86
C SER A 30 14.51 -17.07 21.45
N ARG A 31 13.62 -17.10 20.46
CA ARG A 31 13.98 -17.15 19.03
C ARG A 31 14.27 -15.75 18.50
N VAL A 32 15.36 -15.60 17.76
CA VAL A 32 15.78 -14.37 17.10
C VAL A 32 16.17 -14.66 15.66
N LEU A 33 15.97 -13.67 14.78
CA LEU A 33 16.46 -13.72 13.40
C LEU A 33 17.80 -13.00 13.35
N MET A 34 18.83 -13.70 12.87
CA MET A 34 20.18 -13.18 12.72
C MET A 34 20.67 -13.33 11.28
N VAL A 35 21.69 -12.56 10.93
CA VAL A 35 22.42 -12.73 9.67
C VAL A 35 23.70 -13.50 9.96
N SER A 36 23.93 -14.62 9.27
CA SER A 36 25.18 -15.38 9.41
C SER A 36 26.36 -14.56 8.90
N GLU A 37 27.49 -14.59 9.61
CA GLU A 37 28.76 -14.08 9.07
C GLU A 37 29.28 -14.99 7.96
N ARG A 38 28.94 -16.28 7.99
CA ARG A 38 29.30 -17.21 6.92
C ARG A 38 28.39 -16.97 5.73
N ARG A 39 29.01 -16.53 4.63
CA ARG A 39 28.33 -16.52 3.34
C ARG A 39 28.09 -17.95 2.89
N ARG A 40 26.84 -18.24 2.53
CA ARG A 40 26.48 -19.43 1.75
C ARG A 40 26.06 -18.93 0.37
N ASP A 41 26.64 -19.49 -0.68
CA ASP A 41 26.44 -19.06 -2.06
C ASP A 41 26.73 -17.56 -2.28
N GLU A 42 27.83 -17.08 -1.68
CA GLU A 42 28.29 -15.69 -1.73
C GLU A 42 27.32 -14.64 -1.15
N LYS A 43 26.22 -15.06 -0.52
CA LYS A 43 25.20 -14.19 0.06
C LYS A 43 25.13 -14.34 1.58
N PHE A 44 24.80 -13.24 2.24
CA PHE A 44 24.41 -13.25 3.64
C PHE A 44 23.04 -13.93 3.78
N GLN A 45 22.95 -14.91 4.66
CA GLN A 45 21.70 -15.63 4.92
C GLN A 45 21.10 -15.21 6.25
N TRP A 46 19.78 -15.02 6.25
CA TRP A 46 19.00 -14.89 7.48
C TRP A 46 18.76 -16.29 8.05
N MET A 47 19.02 -16.45 9.33
CA MET A 47 18.86 -17.71 10.04
C MET A 47 18.10 -17.50 11.35
N GLU A 48 17.33 -18.51 11.72
CA GLU A 48 16.70 -18.58 13.03
C GLU A 48 17.73 -19.05 14.05
N ALA A 49 17.82 -18.34 15.17
CA ALA A 49 18.73 -18.63 16.24
C ALA A 49 18.00 -18.57 17.59
N GLU A 50 18.54 -19.24 18.61
CA GLU A 50 17.99 -19.22 19.95
C GLU A 50 18.99 -18.71 20.98
N VAL A 51 18.49 -17.93 21.94
CA VAL A 51 19.25 -17.57 23.14
C VAL A 51 19.38 -18.81 24.00
N TYR A 52 20.57 -19.40 24.08
CA TYR A 52 20.78 -20.63 24.86
C TYR A 52 21.39 -20.35 26.24
N LYS A 53 22.02 -19.18 26.43
CA LYS A 53 22.66 -18.80 27.69
C LYS A 53 22.61 -17.30 27.90
N MET A 54 22.51 -16.89 29.17
CA MET A 54 22.57 -15.49 29.58
C MET A 54 23.47 -15.35 30.79
N GLU A 55 24.29 -14.30 30.81
CA GLU A 55 25.22 -13.99 31.90
C GLU A 55 25.12 -12.49 32.24
N PRO A 56 25.21 -12.10 33.52
CA PRO A 56 25.43 -10.70 33.88
C PRO A 56 26.73 -10.19 33.26
N ALA A 57 26.72 -8.98 32.70
CA ALA A 57 27.90 -8.31 32.18
C ALA A 57 27.92 -6.84 32.60
N GLU A 58 29.09 -6.21 32.56
CA GLU A 58 29.20 -4.78 32.85
C GLU A 58 28.35 -3.99 31.85
N GLY A 59 27.40 -3.21 32.35
CA GLY A 59 26.47 -2.41 31.53
C GLY A 59 25.28 -3.17 30.93
N GLY A 60 25.10 -4.48 31.17
CA GLY A 60 23.97 -5.23 30.60
C GLY A 60 23.91 -6.72 30.92
N THR A 61 23.21 -7.47 30.06
CA THR A 61 23.19 -8.94 30.06
C THR A 61 23.87 -9.44 28.80
N ARG A 62 24.91 -10.26 28.96
CA ARG A 62 25.52 -11.00 27.86
C ARG A 62 24.60 -12.14 27.44
N VAL A 63 24.23 -12.16 26.17
CA VAL A 63 23.32 -13.12 25.55
C VAL A 63 24.11 -13.98 24.57
N CYS A 64 24.20 -15.28 24.82
CA CYS A 64 24.79 -16.23 23.88
C CYS A 64 23.69 -16.84 23.01
N ILE A 65 23.93 -16.84 21.70
CA ILE A 65 22.94 -17.22 20.70
C ILE A 65 23.51 -18.36 19.86
N ARG A 66 22.67 -19.31 19.44
CA ARG A 66 23.07 -20.40 18.53
C ARG A 66 22.03 -20.65 17.45
N GLU A 67 22.47 -21.09 16.28
CA GLU A 67 21.60 -21.47 15.16
C GLU A 67 20.61 -22.57 15.56
N VAL A 68 19.40 -22.50 15.01
CA VAL A 68 18.32 -23.48 15.22
C VAL A 68 18.05 -24.19 13.90
N GLY A 69 18.14 -25.53 13.91
CA GLY A 69 17.80 -26.36 12.74
C GLY A 69 18.86 -26.40 11.65
N GLY A 70 20.07 -25.90 11.91
CA GLY A 70 21.22 -25.96 11.00
C GLY A 70 22.44 -26.63 11.62
N MET A 71 23.62 -26.04 11.46
CA MET A 71 24.91 -26.61 11.90
C MET A 71 25.20 -26.38 13.39
N ASN A 72 24.22 -25.87 14.15
CA ASN A 72 24.37 -25.43 15.55
C ASN A 72 25.53 -24.43 15.71
N GLU A 73 25.70 -23.53 14.75
CA GLU A 73 26.71 -22.46 14.85
C GLU A 73 26.41 -21.57 16.06
N GLU A 74 27.40 -21.41 16.94
CA GLU A 74 27.33 -20.46 18.05
C GLU A 74 27.85 -19.10 17.60
N PHE A 75 27.07 -18.06 17.87
CA PHE A 75 27.44 -16.68 17.54
C PHE A 75 28.24 -16.05 18.67
N GLU A 76 29.01 -15.01 18.34
CA GLU A 76 29.68 -14.20 19.36
C GLU A 76 28.64 -13.63 20.35
N PRO A 77 28.86 -13.78 21.67
CA PRO A 77 27.91 -13.31 22.66
C PRO A 77 27.75 -11.79 22.63
N VAL A 78 26.50 -11.31 22.68
CA VAL A 78 26.15 -9.89 22.59
C VAL A 78 25.75 -9.35 23.96
N VAL A 79 26.28 -8.20 24.39
CA VAL A 79 25.86 -7.54 25.63
C VAL A 79 24.67 -6.63 25.35
N VAL A 80 23.51 -6.99 25.90
CA VAL A 80 22.26 -6.22 25.78
C VAL A 80 22.15 -5.29 26.99
N PRO A 81 22.15 -3.97 26.80
CA PRO A 81 22.09 -3.02 27.91
C PRO A 81 20.74 -3.08 28.64
N HIS A 82 20.75 -2.92 29.97
CA HIS A 82 19.52 -2.90 30.79
C HIS A 82 18.73 -1.60 30.68
N THR A 83 19.38 -0.53 30.21
CA THR A 83 18.74 0.76 29.97
C THR A 83 18.22 0.83 28.55
N THR A 84 16.89 0.81 28.38
CA THR A 84 16.28 1.25 27.12
C THR A 84 16.42 2.76 27.03
N ALA A 85 17.46 3.26 26.36
CA ALA A 85 17.39 4.63 25.85
C ALA A 85 16.20 4.73 24.88
N ALA A 86 15.50 5.87 24.88
CA ALA A 86 14.49 6.14 23.86
C ALA A 86 15.15 5.98 22.48
N PHE A 87 14.46 5.32 21.55
CA PHE A 87 14.94 5.01 20.21
C PHE A 87 15.36 6.32 19.50
N GLN A 88 16.63 6.69 19.61
CA GLN A 88 17.22 7.68 18.72
C GLN A 88 17.38 6.97 17.39
N GLN A 89 16.78 7.55 16.35
CA GLN A 89 16.96 7.12 14.98
C GLN A 89 18.46 7.13 14.68
N LEU A 90 19.08 5.94 14.65
CA LEU A 90 20.48 5.77 14.27
C LEU A 90 20.64 6.32 12.86
N ALA A 91 21.60 7.25 12.67
CA ALA A 91 21.96 7.72 11.35
C ALA A 91 22.52 6.54 10.54
N ASP A 92 21.93 6.32 9.36
CA ASP A 92 22.32 5.40 8.28
C ASP A 92 23.14 4.15 8.67
N LEU A 93 22.43 3.04 8.92
CA LEU A 93 23.00 1.70 9.12
C LEU A 93 23.47 1.10 7.78
N HIS A 94 24.77 0.84 7.65
CA HIS A 94 25.33 -0.08 6.65
C HIS A 94 25.89 -1.34 7.33
N ALA A 95 25.60 -2.51 6.76
CA ALA A 95 26.11 -3.79 7.25
C ALA A 95 27.59 -3.95 6.88
N GLY A 96 28.48 -3.65 7.84
CA GLY A 96 29.90 -3.97 7.79
C GLY A 96 30.20 -5.27 8.54
N GLY A 97 31.12 -6.09 8.00
CA GLY A 97 31.24 -7.52 8.27
C GLY A 97 31.97 -7.99 9.53
N HIS A 98 31.81 -7.33 10.69
CA HIS A 98 32.35 -7.84 11.96
C HIS A 98 31.47 -7.40 13.14
N GLY A 99 30.54 -8.25 13.61
CA GLY A 99 29.75 -8.00 14.82
C GLY A 99 29.07 -6.61 14.93
N PHE A 100 28.53 -6.28 16.10
CA PHE A 100 27.97 -4.95 16.37
C PHE A 100 29.05 -4.04 16.97
N HIS A 101 29.57 -3.08 16.19
CA HIS A 101 30.44 -2.01 16.70
C HIS A 101 29.87 -0.61 16.39
N CYS A 102 29.91 0.28 17.39
CA CYS A 102 29.57 1.71 17.25
C CYS A 102 30.86 2.52 17.14
N PHE A 103 31.11 3.13 15.98
CA PHE A 103 32.20 4.11 15.78
C PHE A 103 31.82 5.19 14.76
N ASP A 104 32.28 6.41 15.03
CA ASP A 104 32.12 7.61 14.22
C ASP A 104 33.16 7.71 13.09
N HIS A 105 32.68 8.15 11.92
CA HIS A 105 33.38 8.65 10.71
C HIS A 105 33.49 7.72 9.47
N THR A 106 33.08 8.28 8.31
CA THR A 106 33.11 7.79 6.88
C THR A 106 34.49 7.98 6.22
N PRO A 107 34.87 7.49 4.98
CA PRO A 107 34.11 7.13 3.73
C PRO A 107 34.80 5.96 2.89
N PRO A 108 34.84 5.84 1.51
CA PRO A 108 33.96 6.21 0.37
C PRO A 108 33.60 5.03 -0.61
N GLN A 109 32.81 5.38 -1.64
CA GLN A 109 32.15 4.59 -2.70
C GLN A 109 33.08 4.00 -3.80
N HIS A 110 32.68 2.86 -4.44
CA HIS A 110 32.54 2.70 -5.91
C HIS A 110 32.34 1.23 -6.39
N LEU A 111 31.55 1.08 -7.47
CA LEU A 111 31.46 0.02 -8.52
C LEU A 111 30.31 -1.01 -8.51
N ILE A 112 29.57 -1.01 -9.63
CA ILE A 112 28.67 -2.04 -10.20
C ILE A 112 29.44 -2.69 -11.38
N PRO A 113 29.26 -4.00 -11.72
CA PRO A 113 28.39 -4.43 -12.85
C PRO A 113 27.61 -5.76 -12.56
N LEU A 114 26.31 -5.89 -12.88
CA LEU A 114 25.64 -6.35 -14.14
C LEU A 114 25.61 -7.88 -14.43
N GLN A 115 24.37 -8.42 -14.57
CA GLN A 115 23.90 -9.59 -15.38
C GLN A 115 24.34 -11.01 -14.93
N THR A 116 23.62 -12.15 -15.06
CA THR A 116 22.40 -12.70 -15.75
C THR A 116 22.17 -14.11 -15.14
N VAL A 117 21.00 -14.78 -15.08
CA VAL A 117 20.36 -15.72 -16.05
C VAL A 117 19.27 -16.52 -15.26
N ASP A 118 18.30 -17.04 -16.04
CA ASP A 118 17.19 -18.01 -15.85
C ASP A 118 17.27 -19.23 -14.88
N GLU A 119 16.07 -19.83 -14.74
CA GLU A 119 15.70 -21.25 -14.52
C GLU A 119 15.74 -21.84 -13.09
N VAL A 120 14.58 -22.17 -12.53
CA VAL A 120 13.98 -23.54 -12.38
C VAL A 120 14.70 -24.38 -11.31
N ASP A 121 14.07 -24.64 -10.16
CA ASP A 121 13.31 -25.87 -9.94
C ASP A 121 12.65 -25.94 -8.54
N ALA A 122 11.76 -26.91 -8.41
CA ALA A 122 10.88 -27.20 -7.28
C ALA A 122 11.58 -27.59 -5.97
N GLU A 123 11.01 -27.17 -4.83
CA GLU A 123 11.18 -27.89 -3.56
C GLU A 123 9.84 -28.38 -2.99
N ARG A 124 9.82 -29.69 -2.80
CA ARG A 124 8.78 -30.51 -2.18
C ARG A 124 8.83 -30.30 -0.66
N PHE A 125 7.68 -30.05 -0.04
CA PHE A 125 7.51 -30.32 1.39
C PHE A 125 6.90 -31.71 1.56
N CYS A 126 7.69 -32.66 2.05
CA CYS A 126 7.20 -33.90 2.66
C CYS A 126 6.92 -33.62 4.14
N VAL A 127 5.67 -33.78 4.55
CA VAL A 127 5.31 -33.94 5.97
C VAL A 127 5.33 -35.43 6.27
N ASP A 128 6.04 -35.81 7.33
CA ASP A 128 6.12 -37.17 7.86
C ASP A 128 4.71 -37.70 8.24
N PRO A 129 4.20 -38.77 7.59
CA PRO A 129 2.88 -39.32 7.87
C PRO A 129 2.86 -40.28 9.08
N SER A 130 3.93 -40.39 9.87
CA SER A 130 4.03 -41.39 10.94
C SER A 130 3.45 -40.97 12.31
N ILE A 131 2.97 -39.73 12.47
CA ILE A 131 2.28 -39.32 13.70
C ILE A 131 0.86 -39.91 13.70
N LYS A 132 0.71 -41.09 14.29
CA LYS A 132 -0.61 -41.64 14.60
C LYS A 132 -1.27 -40.79 15.71
N PRO A 133 -2.55 -40.40 15.56
CA PRO A 133 -3.28 -39.74 16.62
C PRO A 133 -3.46 -40.73 17.78
N HIS A 134 -2.87 -40.42 18.93
CA HIS A 134 -3.23 -41.07 20.18
C HIS A 134 -4.67 -40.70 20.53
N ASP A 135 -5.45 -41.70 20.97
CA ASP A 135 -6.80 -41.55 21.53
C ASP A 135 -6.81 -40.59 22.73
N ALA A 136 -6.85 -39.29 22.47
CA ALA A 136 -7.14 -38.28 23.47
C ALA A 136 -8.65 -38.14 23.58
N LYS A 137 -9.21 -38.64 24.69
CA LYS A 137 -10.63 -38.49 25.08
C LYS A 137 -11.04 -37.04 25.39
N ASP A 138 -10.17 -36.07 25.16
CA ASP A 138 -10.44 -34.65 25.37
C ASP A 138 -9.96 -33.83 24.15
N PRO A 139 -10.88 -33.27 23.35
CA PRO A 139 -10.52 -32.44 22.20
C PRO A 139 -9.83 -31.10 22.59
N LEU A 140 -9.60 -30.83 23.89
CA LEU A 140 -8.99 -29.61 24.39
C LEU A 140 -7.50 -29.73 24.78
N SER A 141 -6.90 -30.93 24.75
CA SER A 141 -5.51 -31.13 25.19
C SER A 141 -4.44 -30.66 24.18
N PHE A 142 -4.81 -30.28 22.96
CA PHE A 142 -3.90 -29.77 21.93
C PHE A 142 -3.50 -28.27 22.11
N LEU A 143 -3.96 -27.61 23.18
CA LEU A 143 -3.79 -26.17 23.39
C LEU A 143 -2.44 -25.72 24.01
N SER A 144 -1.49 -26.65 24.22
CA SER A 144 -0.26 -26.39 24.99
C SER A 144 1.04 -26.29 24.16
N LEU A 145 0.97 -26.29 22.82
CA LEU A 145 2.16 -26.16 21.97
C LEU A 145 2.49 -24.68 21.68
N PRO A 146 3.77 -24.27 21.72
CA PRO A 146 4.18 -22.89 21.46
C PRO A 146 3.99 -22.54 19.97
N PRO A 147 3.44 -21.35 19.63
CA PRO A 147 3.23 -20.95 18.25
C PRO A 147 4.53 -20.36 17.65
N SER A 148 5.22 -21.12 16.82
CA SER A 148 6.20 -20.60 15.85
C SER A 148 5.60 -20.70 14.44
N PHE A 149 6.05 -19.87 13.50
CA PHE A 149 5.72 -19.85 12.05
C PHE A 149 4.75 -18.81 11.49
N MET A 150 4.11 -17.94 12.30
CA MET A 150 3.38 -16.79 11.74
C MET A 150 3.59 -15.55 12.60
N PRO A 151 3.84 -14.36 12.04
CA PRO A 151 3.75 -13.13 12.81
C PRO A 151 2.33 -13.06 13.42
N PRO A 152 2.19 -12.78 14.72
CA PRO A 152 0.88 -12.65 15.34
C PRO A 152 0.07 -11.61 14.56
N LEU A 153 -1.17 -11.95 14.21
CA LEU A 153 -2.11 -10.96 13.69
C LEU A 153 -2.14 -9.81 14.70
N PRO A 154 -1.87 -8.56 14.27
CA PRO A 154 -1.98 -7.42 15.15
C PRO A 154 -3.35 -7.42 15.84
N THR A 155 -3.36 -7.24 17.16
CA THR A 155 -4.57 -7.33 18.01
C THR A 155 -5.70 -6.44 17.48
N ASP A 156 -5.33 -5.33 16.86
CA ASP A 156 -6.25 -4.42 16.20
C ASP A 156 -6.92 -5.00 14.95
N ILE A 157 -6.27 -5.86 14.13
CA ILE A 157 -6.95 -6.62 13.07
C ILE A 157 -7.97 -7.57 13.69
N ILE A 158 -7.61 -8.24 14.78
CA ILE A 158 -8.52 -9.15 15.47
C ILE A 158 -9.75 -8.37 15.96
N THR A 159 -9.56 -7.22 16.59
CA THR A 159 -10.67 -6.43 17.15
C THR A 159 -11.47 -5.64 16.11
N THR A 160 -10.82 -5.08 15.08
CA THR A 160 -11.49 -4.21 14.10
C THR A 160 -12.01 -4.97 12.88
N THR A 161 -11.45 -6.15 12.60
CA THR A 161 -11.74 -6.90 11.37
C THR A 161 -12.38 -8.23 11.70
N LEU A 162 -11.78 -9.06 12.55
CA LEU A 162 -12.33 -10.39 12.85
C LEU A 162 -13.54 -10.33 13.79
N LEU A 163 -13.51 -9.46 14.80
CA LEU A 163 -14.60 -9.31 15.77
C LEU A 163 -15.93 -8.90 15.11
N PRO A 164 -15.96 -7.92 14.20
CA PRO A 164 -17.17 -7.61 13.43
C PRO A 164 -17.58 -8.74 12.49
N LEU A 165 -16.62 -9.43 11.85
CA LEU A 165 -16.90 -10.59 11.01
C LEU A 165 -17.51 -11.77 11.78
N CYS A 166 -17.20 -11.89 13.08
CA CYS A 166 -17.77 -12.89 13.99
C CYS A 166 -19.06 -12.42 14.68
N GLY A 167 -19.67 -11.30 14.26
CA GLY A 167 -20.93 -10.81 14.82
C GLY A 167 -20.81 -10.27 16.25
N GLY A 168 -19.68 -9.65 16.60
CA GLY A 168 -19.51 -8.98 17.91
C GLY A 168 -19.28 -9.94 19.09
N ARG A 169 -19.02 -11.22 18.85
CA ARG A 169 -18.71 -12.19 19.92
C ARG A 169 -17.25 -12.05 20.35
N GLU A 170 -16.99 -11.18 21.32
CA GLU A 170 -15.65 -10.94 21.91
C GLU A 170 -14.94 -12.22 22.36
N ASN A 171 -15.69 -13.21 22.86
CA ASN A 171 -15.18 -14.51 23.28
C ASN A 171 -14.61 -15.38 22.15
N LEU A 172 -14.98 -15.12 20.89
CA LEU A 172 -14.50 -15.85 19.71
C LEU A 172 -13.21 -15.22 19.16
N ALA A 173 -13.09 -13.89 19.23
CA ALA A 173 -11.90 -13.17 18.78
C ALA A 173 -10.70 -13.33 19.71
N LEU A 174 -10.90 -13.40 21.03
CA LEU A 174 -9.85 -13.76 21.99
C LEU A 174 -9.40 -15.23 21.88
N LYS A 175 -10.29 -16.12 21.41
CA LYS A 175 -9.96 -17.52 21.14
C LYS A 175 -9.33 -17.74 19.76
N LEU A 176 -9.59 -16.88 18.79
CA LEU A 176 -8.93 -16.83 17.48
C LEU A 176 -7.49 -16.31 17.60
N LYS A 177 -6.65 -17.00 18.38
CA LYS A 177 -5.22 -17.01 18.08
C LYS A 177 -5.08 -17.50 16.64
N SER A 178 -4.24 -16.87 15.84
CA SER A 178 -4.06 -17.20 14.41
C SER A 178 -3.86 -18.70 14.17
N THR A 179 -3.33 -19.42 15.17
CA THR A 179 -3.24 -20.88 15.25
C THR A 179 -4.54 -21.62 14.96
N LEU A 180 -5.71 -21.16 15.42
CA LEU A 180 -6.99 -21.84 15.18
C LEU A 180 -7.46 -21.74 13.71
N CYS A 181 -7.13 -20.65 13.03
CA CYS A 181 -7.36 -20.53 11.58
C CYS A 181 -6.50 -21.52 10.80
N CYS A 182 -5.33 -21.88 11.35
CA CYS A 182 -4.37 -22.80 10.73
C CYS A 182 -4.69 -24.27 11.03
N THR A 183 -5.30 -24.57 12.18
CA THR A 183 -5.51 -25.96 12.65
C THR A 183 -6.89 -26.53 12.34
N SER A 184 -7.93 -25.69 12.16
CA SER A 184 -9.28 -26.15 11.82
C SER A 184 -9.71 -25.63 10.45
N THR A 185 -9.85 -26.55 9.50
CA THR A 185 -10.40 -26.29 8.16
C THR A 185 -11.79 -25.65 8.22
N GLU A 186 -12.64 -26.09 9.14
CA GLU A 186 -13.99 -25.55 9.32
C GLU A 186 -13.97 -24.08 9.76
N VAL A 187 -13.12 -23.77 10.75
CA VAL A 187 -12.94 -22.39 11.23
C VAL A 187 -12.37 -21.51 10.12
N GLY A 188 -11.34 -21.98 9.40
CA GLY A 188 -10.77 -21.28 8.25
C GLY A 188 -11.80 -20.98 7.15
N ASN A 189 -12.67 -21.95 6.85
CA ASN A 189 -13.75 -21.80 5.87
C ASN A 189 -14.82 -20.80 6.34
N ALA A 190 -15.23 -20.87 7.60
CA ALA A 190 -16.20 -19.94 8.17
C ALA A 190 -15.68 -18.49 8.11
N ILE A 191 -14.42 -18.27 8.48
CA ILE A 191 -13.77 -16.95 8.43
C ILE A 191 -13.63 -16.48 6.98
N GLY A 192 -13.20 -17.35 6.07
CA GLY A 192 -13.10 -17.03 4.65
C GLY A 192 -14.45 -16.60 4.07
N SER A 193 -15.52 -17.34 4.38
CA SER A 193 -16.88 -17.04 3.94
C SER A 193 -17.38 -15.70 4.50
N ALA A 194 -17.16 -15.45 5.81
CA ALA A 194 -17.52 -14.18 6.43
C ALA A 194 -16.77 -13.00 5.80
N ALA A 195 -15.46 -13.14 5.58
CA ALA A 195 -14.64 -12.11 4.93
C ALA A 195 -15.12 -11.82 3.50
N VAL A 196 -15.47 -12.84 2.72
CA VAL A 196 -16.04 -12.65 1.37
C VAL A 196 -17.37 -11.89 1.43
N SER A 197 -18.28 -12.28 2.33
CA SER A 197 -19.57 -11.59 2.50
C SER A 197 -19.38 -10.10 2.84
N ALA A 198 -18.44 -9.80 3.75
CA ALA A 198 -18.15 -8.41 4.12
C ALA A 198 -17.48 -7.61 2.98
N ILE A 199 -16.54 -8.23 2.24
CA ILE A 199 -15.95 -7.62 1.04
C ILE A 199 -17.04 -7.28 0.02
N ASP A 200 -17.95 -8.21 -0.23
CA ASP A 200 -19.04 -8.03 -1.20
C ASP A 200 -19.97 -6.89 -0.78
N SER A 201 -20.31 -6.82 0.51
CA SER A 201 -21.07 -5.70 1.07
C SER A 201 -20.36 -4.35 0.87
N ILE A 202 -19.03 -4.29 1.05
CA ILE A 202 -18.27 -3.06 0.82
C ILE A 202 -18.26 -2.70 -0.67
N ILE A 203 -18.08 -3.69 -1.57
CA ILE A 203 -18.11 -3.49 -3.02
C ILE A 203 -19.46 -2.89 -3.44
N GLU A 204 -20.55 -3.48 -2.99
CA GLU A 204 -21.90 -3.02 -3.30
C GLU A 204 -22.17 -1.62 -2.72
N LYS A 205 -21.94 -1.42 -1.42
CA LYS A 205 -22.20 -0.14 -0.71
C LYS A 205 -21.43 1.03 -1.31
N ASN A 206 -20.21 0.79 -1.79
CA ASN A 206 -19.37 1.82 -2.41
C ASN A 206 -19.55 1.92 -3.93
N GLY A 207 -20.50 1.21 -4.53
CA GLY A 207 -20.75 1.25 -5.97
C GLY A 207 -19.57 0.72 -6.79
N LEU A 208 -18.74 -0.14 -6.21
CA LEU A 208 -17.60 -0.76 -6.90
C LEU A 208 -18.03 -1.96 -7.76
N THR A 209 -19.32 -2.33 -7.74
CA THR A 209 -19.89 -3.36 -8.61
C THR A 209 -19.56 -3.04 -10.06
N GLY A 210 -18.98 -4.00 -10.77
CA GLY A 210 -18.51 -3.82 -12.14
C GLY A 210 -17.16 -3.11 -12.28
N ALA A 211 -16.61 -2.49 -11.23
CA ALA A 211 -15.28 -1.87 -11.24
C ALA A 211 -14.21 -2.74 -10.56
N ILE A 212 -14.53 -3.37 -9.43
CA ILE A 212 -13.62 -4.26 -8.68
C ILE A 212 -14.30 -5.61 -8.44
N GLY A 213 -13.55 -6.68 -8.66
CA GLY A 213 -13.95 -8.06 -8.40
C GLY A 213 -12.90 -8.78 -7.57
N CYS A 214 -13.32 -9.81 -6.83
CA CYS A 214 -12.41 -10.65 -6.04
C CYS A 214 -12.61 -12.14 -6.36
N ARG A 215 -13.10 -12.48 -7.56
CA ARG A 215 -13.40 -13.87 -7.94
C ARG A 215 -12.18 -14.79 -7.84
N PRO A 216 -10.95 -14.39 -8.25
CA PRO A 216 -9.77 -15.23 -8.08
C PRO A 216 -9.54 -15.61 -6.62
N LEU A 217 -9.61 -14.62 -5.71
CA LEU A 217 -9.46 -14.85 -4.27
C LEU A 217 -10.54 -15.77 -3.70
N ARG A 218 -11.79 -15.68 -4.18
CA ARG A 218 -12.89 -16.58 -3.79
C ARG A 218 -12.74 -18.01 -4.30
N ARG A 219 -12.29 -18.18 -5.54
CA ARG A 219 -12.09 -19.53 -6.13
C ARG A 219 -11.08 -20.35 -5.33
N HIS A 220 -10.13 -19.68 -4.69
CA HIS A 220 -9.20 -20.34 -3.78
C HIS A 220 -9.88 -20.87 -2.52
N LEU A 221 -11.00 -20.31 -2.05
CA LEU A 221 -11.76 -20.91 -0.95
C LEU A 221 -12.57 -22.13 -1.40
N GLN A 222 -13.06 -22.15 -2.64
CA GLN A 222 -13.99 -23.18 -3.12
C GLN A 222 -13.32 -24.48 -3.59
N ARG A 223 -11.97 -24.54 -3.69
CA ARG A 223 -11.29 -25.65 -4.37
C ARG A 223 -10.89 -26.84 -3.48
N GLN A 224 -11.55 -27.96 -3.80
CA GLN A 224 -11.19 -29.39 -3.71
C GLN A 224 -11.17 -30.03 -2.31
N PRO A 225 -12.21 -30.82 -1.98
CA PRO A 225 -12.16 -31.80 -0.90
C PRO A 225 -10.92 -32.70 -1.09
N GLY A 226 -10.10 -32.85 -0.06
CA GLY A 226 -8.93 -33.74 -0.07
C GLY A 226 -7.58 -33.10 -0.36
N ARG A 227 -7.50 -31.78 -0.64
CA ARG A 227 -6.22 -31.06 -0.64
C ARG A 227 -6.07 -30.29 0.67
N ALA A 228 -4.94 -30.47 1.37
CA ALA A 228 -4.63 -29.69 2.57
C ALA A 228 -4.81 -28.20 2.25
N MET A 229 -5.58 -27.51 3.09
CA MET A 229 -5.83 -26.08 2.95
C MET A 229 -4.50 -25.34 3.05
N ASP A 230 -4.20 -24.54 2.03
CA ASP A 230 -3.14 -23.53 2.14
C ASP A 230 -3.59 -22.53 3.20
N VAL A 231 -2.95 -22.60 4.37
CA VAL A 231 -3.19 -21.75 5.54
C VAL A 231 -3.21 -20.28 5.16
N CYS A 232 -2.51 -19.86 4.10
CA CYS A 232 -2.46 -18.49 3.63
C CYS A 232 -3.80 -17.95 3.07
N ARG A 233 -4.78 -18.81 2.74
CA ARG A 233 -5.99 -18.40 2.02
C ARG A 233 -6.90 -17.45 2.81
N PRO A 234 -7.31 -17.75 4.07
CA PRO A 234 -8.14 -16.82 4.84
C PRO A 234 -7.42 -15.50 5.12
N PHE A 235 -6.10 -15.53 5.34
CA PHE A 235 -5.32 -14.32 5.60
C PHE A 235 -5.32 -13.33 4.44
N ARG A 236 -5.33 -13.80 3.18
CA ARG A 236 -5.44 -12.92 2.00
C ARG A 236 -6.77 -12.17 2.00
N LEU A 237 -7.86 -12.84 2.31
CA LEU A 237 -9.19 -12.23 2.38
C LEU A 237 -9.33 -11.30 3.58
N ILE A 238 -8.79 -11.68 4.74
CA ILE A 238 -8.74 -10.80 5.92
C ILE A 238 -7.95 -9.53 5.59
N ARG A 239 -6.81 -9.66 4.91
CA ARG A 239 -5.99 -8.51 4.49
C ARG A 239 -6.71 -7.62 3.47
N LEU A 240 -7.40 -8.21 2.48
CA LEU A 240 -8.21 -7.44 1.55
C LEU A 240 -9.35 -6.72 2.28
N HIS A 241 -10.09 -7.42 3.15
CA HIS A 241 -11.16 -6.84 3.94
C HIS A 241 -10.64 -5.69 4.82
N TYR A 242 -9.51 -5.89 5.51
CA TYR A 242 -8.83 -4.85 6.28
C TYR A 242 -8.54 -3.61 5.42
N LEU A 243 -7.93 -3.80 4.25
CA LEU A 243 -7.62 -2.71 3.34
C LEU A 243 -8.87 -2.01 2.81
N MET A 244 -9.96 -2.74 2.56
CA MET A 244 -11.21 -2.15 2.10
C MET A 244 -11.91 -1.35 3.21
N VAL A 245 -11.91 -1.83 4.45
CA VAL A 245 -12.47 -1.13 5.61
C VAL A 245 -11.65 0.12 5.94
N THR A 246 -10.34 -0.05 6.11
CA THR A 246 -9.44 1.08 6.42
C THR A 246 -9.32 2.02 5.23
N GLY A 247 -9.50 1.53 4.01
CA GLY A 247 -9.54 2.31 2.79
C GLY A 247 -10.69 3.32 2.72
N GLY A 248 -11.63 3.38 3.66
CA GLY A 248 -12.63 4.45 3.73
C GLY A 248 -13.61 4.49 2.55
N HIS A 249 -13.80 5.65 1.93
CA HIS A 249 -14.79 5.89 0.88
C HIS A 249 -14.25 5.55 -0.52
N TRP A 250 -14.61 4.38 -1.01
CA TRP A 250 -14.10 3.87 -2.29
C TRP A 250 -14.80 4.42 -3.54
N ARG A 251 -15.95 5.11 -3.40
CA ARG A 251 -16.74 5.62 -4.53
C ARG A 251 -15.92 6.41 -5.56
N GLY A 252 -14.93 7.16 -5.11
CA GLY A 252 -14.04 7.94 -5.97
C GLY A 252 -13.16 7.11 -6.92
N ASN A 253 -13.02 5.80 -6.70
CA ASN A 253 -12.22 4.89 -7.54
C ASN A 253 -12.98 4.40 -8.77
N VAL A 254 -14.31 4.38 -8.77
CA VAL A 254 -15.11 3.92 -9.91
C VAL A 254 -14.79 4.72 -11.19
N PRO A 255 -14.93 6.06 -11.20
CA PRO A 255 -14.57 6.86 -12.37
C PRO A 255 -13.09 6.76 -12.72
N LEU A 256 -12.21 6.59 -11.73
CA LEU A 256 -10.76 6.43 -11.96
C LEU A 256 -10.45 5.13 -12.71
N LEU A 257 -11.06 4.02 -12.30
CA LEU A 257 -10.90 2.71 -12.94
C LEU A 257 -11.55 2.67 -14.33
N ARG A 258 -12.71 3.33 -14.52
CA ARG A 258 -13.32 3.52 -15.85
C ARG A 258 -12.39 4.30 -16.76
N LEU A 259 -11.85 5.43 -16.27
CA LEU A 259 -10.87 6.20 -17.02
C LEU A 259 -9.62 5.38 -17.35
N ALA A 260 -9.10 4.58 -16.41
CA ALA A 260 -7.99 3.68 -16.68
C ALA A 260 -8.29 2.70 -17.82
N LYS A 261 -9.51 2.15 -17.90
CA LYS A 261 -9.95 1.29 -19.00
C LYS A 261 -10.01 2.06 -20.31
N SER A 262 -10.67 3.21 -20.34
CA SER A 262 -10.79 4.06 -21.53
C SER A 262 -9.44 4.63 -22.00
N CYS A 263 -8.47 4.75 -21.09
CA CYS A 263 -7.07 5.08 -21.37
C CYS A 263 -6.21 3.86 -21.79
N GLY A 264 -6.80 2.66 -21.91
CA GLY A 264 -6.09 1.43 -22.26
C GLY A 264 -5.06 0.96 -21.21
N LYS A 265 -5.09 1.50 -19.99
CA LYS A 265 -4.17 1.10 -18.89
C LYS A 265 -4.57 -0.23 -18.26
N ILE A 266 -5.86 -0.55 -18.29
CA ILE A 266 -6.39 -1.86 -17.90
C ILE A 266 -7.26 -2.40 -19.03
N GLN A 267 -7.26 -3.72 -19.18
CA GLN A 267 -7.93 -4.37 -20.31
C GLN A 267 -9.45 -4.48 -20.11
N GLN A 268 -9.91 -4.70 -18.88
CA GLN A 268 -11.31 -4.94 -18.59
C GLN A 268 -11.70 -4.49 -17.18
N LEU A 269 -13.00 -4.30 -17.01
CA LEU A 269 -13.65 -4.08 -15.73
C LEU A 269 -14.73 -5.16 -15.51
N PRO A 270 -14.92 -5.67 -14.28
CA PRO A 270 -14.17 -5.32 -13.07
C PRO A 270 -12.71 -5.79 -13.10
N ILE A 271 -11.81 -5.06 -12.43
CA ILE A 271 -10.47 -5.59 -12.15
C ILE A 271 -10.58 -6.75 -11.16
N GLU A 272 -10.12 -7.92 -11.55
CA GLU A 272 -10.16 -9.11 -10.68
C GLU A 272 -8.92 -9.13 -9.79
N LEU A 273 -9.10 -8.81 -8.51
CA LEU A 273 -8.04 -8.79 -7.50
C LEU A 273 -7.50 -10.19 -7.24
N THR A 274 -6.19 -10.25 -7.05
CA THR A 274 -5.36 -11.44 -6.88
C THR A 274 -4.45 -11.28 -5.66
N ASN A 275 -3.65 -12.30 -5.38
CA ASN A 275 -2.66 -12.21 -4.30
C ASN A 275 -1.55 -11.20 -4.60
N ASP A 276 -1.20 -11.02 -5.88
CA ASP A 276 -0.14 -10.08 -6.30
C ASP A 276 -0.51 -8.64 -5.93
N ASP A 277 -1.79 -8.27 -6.09
CA ASP A 277 -2.29 -6.95 -5.69
C ASP A 277 -2.09 -6.69 -4.20
N LEU A 278 -2.40 -7.69 -3.37
CA LEU A 278 -2.25 -7.58 -1.92
C LEU A 278 -0.79 -7.52 -1.51
N GLN A 279 0.12 -8.17 -2.24
CA GLN A 279 1.56 -8.08 -1.98
C GLN A 279 2.08 -6.66 -2.25
N HIS A 280 1.68 -6.06 -3.36
CA HIS A 280 2.10 -4.71 -3.77
C HIS A 280 1.65 -3.59 -2.84
N VAL A 281 0.56 -3.77 -2.11
CA VAL A 281 0.09 -2.81 -1.11
C VAL A 281 1.11 -2.57 0.01
N GLY A 282 1.92 -3.57 0.36
CA GLY A 282 2.86 -3.51 1.48
C GLY A 282 2.25 -3.90 2.83
N SER A 283 3.05 -3.84 3.89
CA SER A 283 2.67 -4.31 5.23
C SER A 283 1.51 -3.52 5.85
N LYS A 284 0.93 -4.03 6.95
CA LYS A 284 -0.10 -3.33 7.71
C LYS A 284 0.35 -1.91 8.11
N ALA A 285 1.58 -1.77 8.60
CA ALA A 285 2.15 -0.47 8.97
C ALA A 285 2.19 0.50 7.77
N VAL A 286 2.51 -0.01 6.57
CA VAL A 286 2.51 0.79 5.34
C VAL A 286 1.10 1.23 4.97
N ILE A 287 0.12 0.33 5.07
CA ILE A 287 -1.30 0.63 4.84
C ILE A 287 -1.75 1.75 5.80
N ASP A 288 -1.46 1.60 7.09
CA ASP A 288 -1.98 2.48 8.14
C ASP A 288 -1.41 3.88 8.07
N SER A 289 -0.13 4.02 7.67
CA SER A 289 0.48 5.34 7.55
C SER A 289 0.07 6.10 6.29
N ARG A 290 -0.59 5.44 5.31
CA ARG A 290 -1.03 6.09 4.07
C ARG A 290 -2.37 6.81 4.27
N PRO A 291 -2.53 8.01 3.69
CA PRO A 291 -3.86 8.61 3.52
C PRO A 291 -4.80 7.71 2.73
N GLU A 292 -6.10 7.89 2.93
CA GLU A 292 -7.14 7.04 2.36
C GLU A 292 -7.01 6.86 0.84
N ALA A 293 -6.92 7.94 0.07
CA ALA A 293 -6.82 7.86 -1.39
C ALA A 293 -5.56 7.11 -1.87
N ILE A 294 -4.44 7.24 -1.15
CA ILE A 294 -3.18 6.55 -1.48
C ILE A 294 -3.29 5.06 -1.11
N ARG A 295 -3.90 4.75 0.03
CA ARG A 295 -4.19 3.38 0.46
C ARG A 295 -5.06 2.66 -0.58
N GLN A 296 -6.13 3.29 -1.01
CA GLN A 296 -7.02 2.74 -2.04
C GLN A 296 -6.29 2.51 -3.37
N TYR A 297 -5.57 3.53 -3.85
CA TYR A 297 -4.81 3.46 -5.09
C TYR A 297 -3.73 2.37 -5.07
N SER A 298 -3.06 2.18 -3.93
CA SER A 298 -2.01 1.18 -3.79
C SER A 298 -2.46 -0.25 -4.12
N LEU A 299 -3.76 -0.54 -4.01
CA LEU A 299 -4.33 -1.84 -4.34
C LEU A 299 -4.19 -2.18 -5.83
N TYR A 300 -4.30 -1.19 -6.72
CA TYR A 300 -4.32 -1.42 -8.17
C TYR A 300 -3.28 -0.62 -8.96
N ALA A 301 -2.48 0.22 -8.29
CA ALA A 301 -1.46 1.07 -8.92
C ALA A 301 -0.51 0.31 -9.86
N HIS A 302 -0.05 -0.88 -9.44
CA HIS A 302 0.88 -1.70 -10.22
C HIS A 302 0.26 -2.22 -11.54
N ARG A 303 -1.07 -2.32 -11.62
CA ARG A 303 -1.78 -2.72 -12.85
C ARG A 303 -1.88 -1.63 -13.89
N LEU A 304 -1.69 -0.37 -13.50
CA LEU A 304 -1.83 0.78 -14.39
C LEU A 304 -0.59 1.04 -15.27
N GLY A 305 0.42 0.17 -15.15
CA GLY A 305 1.68 0.25 -15.88
C GLY A 305 2.79 0.97 -15.11
N HIS A 306 3.99 0.96 -15.70
CA HIS A 306 5.25 1.39 -15.06
C HIS A 306 5.17 2.82 -14.52
N ASN A 307 4.63 3.76 -15.32
CA ASN A 307 4.59 5.18 -15.00
C ASN A 307 3.46 5.58 -14.03
N MET A 308 2.72 4.59 -13.53
CA MET A 308 1.62 4.75 -12.58
C MET A 308 1.86 3.96 -11.29
N ARG A 309 2.95 3.19 -11.22
CA ARG A 309 3.28 2.39 -10.04
C ARG A 309 3.52 3.32 -8.86
N LEU A 310 2.86 3.01 -7.74
CA LEU A 310 3.13 3.63 -6.45
C LEU A 310 4.15 2.77 -5.71
N THR A 311 5.30 3.34 -5.38
CA THR A 311 6.34 2.70 -4.57
C THR A 311 6.56 3.48 -3.29
N ARG A 312 7.13 2.82 -2.27
CA ARG A 312 7.53 3.47 -1.03
C ARG A 312 9.02 3.28 -0.83
N ARG A 313 9.73 4.40 -0.63
CA ARG A 313 11.16 4.44 -0.37
C ARG A 313 11.46 4.01 1.07
N ALA A 314 12.73 3.70 1.33
CA ALA A 314 13.19 3.27 2.67
C ALA A 314 13.01 4.36 3.74
N ASP A 315 13.06 5.64 3.35
CA ASP A 315 12.76 6.80 4.19
C ASP A 315 11.25 6.97 4.49
N GLY A 316 10.41 6.12 3.91
CA GLY A 316 8.96 6.13 4.09
C GLY A 316 8.21 7.08 3.16
N LEU A 317 8.89 7.78 2.24
CA LEU A 317 8.25 8.65 1.24
C LEU A 317 7.62 7.80 0.13
N GLU A 318 6.44 8.21 -0.37
CA GLU A 318 5.85 7.55 -1.55
C GLU A 318 6.30 8.21 -2.84
N GLU A 319 6.50 7.39 -3.84
CA GLU A 319 7.02 7.75 -5.15
C GLU A 319 6.08 7.22 -6.23
N MET A 320 5.90 7.98 -7.31
CA MET A 320 5.13 7.59 -8.48
C MET A 320 5.95 7.95 -9.70
N ASP A 321 6.39 6.92 -10.44
CA ASP A 321 7.19 7.08 -11.66
C ASP A 321 8.53 7.82 -11.44
N GLY A 322 9.19 7.57 -10.32
CA GLY A 322 10.44 8.26 -9.97
C GLY A 322 10.25 9.67 -9.43
N TYR A 323 9.00 10.16 -9.32
CA TYR A 323 8.71 11.45 -8.72
C TYR A 323 8.29 11.25 -7.28
N GLU A 324 8.96 11.94 -6.37
CA GLU A 324 8.49 12.04 -5.01
C GLU A 324 7.09 12.64 -5.03
N VAL A 325 6.21 11.97 -4.34
CA VAL A 325 4.87 12.44 -4.16
C VAL A 325 5.02 13.02 -2.71
N THR A 326 4.64 14.26 -2.39
CA THR A 326 4.68 14.81 -1.00
C THR A 326 3.31 14.83 -0.31
N VAL A 327 3.12 14.11 0.80
CA VAL A 327 1.81 14.07 1.49
C VAL A 327 1.69 15.25 2.45
N HIS A 328 0.94 16.28 2.07
CA HIS A 328 0.68 17.39 2.98
C HIS A 328 -0.28 16.99 4.10
N THR A 329 0.00 17.50 5.29
CA THR A 329 -0.92 17.53 6.41
C THR A 329 -1.62 18.89 6.46
N ARG A 330 -2.64 19.04 7.30
CA ARG A 330 -3.29 20.34 7.51
C ARG A 330 -2.31 21.44 7.95
N ARG A 331 -1.18 21.07 8.58
CA ARG A 331 -0.14 21.99 9.04
C ARG A 331 0.87 22.34 7.94
N THR A 332 1.13 21.42 7.02
CA THR A 332 2.17 21.56 5.99
C THR A 332 1.60 21.93 4.63
N VAL A 333 0.27 22.01 4.46
CA VAL A 333 -0.37 22.50 3.23
C VAL A 333 -0.11 24.00 3.06
N PRO A 334 0.32 24.46 1.85
CA PRO A 334 0.47 25.89 1.57
C PRO A 334 -0.83 26.66 1.79
N ASP A 335 -0.73 27.94 2.15
CA ASP A 335 -1.88 28.78 2.52
C ASP A 335 -2.94 28.85 1.40
N GLU A 336 -2.51 28.91 0.15
CA GLU A 336 -3.37 28.95 -1.05
C GLU A 336 -4.20 27.68 -1.28
N TYR A 337 -3.79 26.54 -0.71
CA TYR A 337 -4.53 25.28 -0.77
C TYR A 337 -5.24 24.93 0.54
N ARG A 338 -4.99 25.68 1.63
CA ARG A 338 -5.52 25.37 2.96
C ARG A 338 -7.05 25.26 2.99
N ASN A 339 -7.74 26.12 2.25
CA ASN A 339 -9.21 26.12 2.19
C ASN A 339 -9.81 24.95 1.39
N ARG A 340 -8.99 24.26 0.58
CA ARG A 340 -9.40 23.10 -0.23
C ARG A 340 -8.78 21.79 0.27
N PHE A 341 -8.08 21.82 1.40
CA PHE A 341 -7.37 20.67 1.93
C PHE A 341 -8.34 19.56 2.36
N ASP A 342 -8.20 18.40 1.75
CA ASP A 342 -8.89 17.17 2.13
C ASP A 342 -7.88 16.17 2.72
N ALA A 343 -7.99 15.89 4.02
CA ALA A 343 -7.09 14.95 4.71
C ALA A 343 -7.20 13.52 4.18
N THR A 344 -8.34 13.13 3.60
CA THR A 344 -8.56 11.80 3.02
C THR A 344 -7.94 11.67 1.62
N ASN A 345 -7.73 12.81 0.95
CA ASN A 345 -7.23 12.87 -0.41
C ASN A 345 -6.24 14.05 -0.58
N PRO A 346 -5.14 14.04 0.20
CA PRO A 346 -4.30 15.22 0.32
C PRO A 346 -3.70 15.65 -1.03
N PRO A 347 -3.59 16.97 -1.28
CA PRO A 347 -2.91 17.53 -2.46
C PRO A 347 -1.44 17.11 -2.51
N ARG A 348 -0.82 17.10 -3.71
CA ARG A 348 0.53 16.55 -3.89
C ARG A 348 1.28 17.06 -5.13
N CYS A 349 2.61 17.02 -5.06
CA CYS A 349 3.65 17.17 -6.10
C CYS A 349 3.23 17.95 -7.36
N PHE A 350 3.76 19.16 -7.53
CA PHE A 350 3.26 20.16 -8.49
C PHE A 350 1.81 20.59 -8.17
N ASP A 351 1.57 20.89 -6.89
CA ASP A 351 0.42 21.68 -6.46
C ASP A 351 -0.97 21.22 -6.95
N TYR A 352 -1.19 19.90 -7.07
CA TYR A 352 -2.51 19.36 -7.42
C TYR A 352 -3.44 19.51 -6.25
N GLY A 353 -4.70 19.91 -6.49
CA GLY A 353 -5.71 20.01 -5.43
C GLY A 353 -6.06 18.69 -4.73
N SER A 354 -5.67 17.53 -5.29
CA SER A 354 -5.82 16.23 -4.64
C SER A 354 -4.94 15.14 -5.28
N PHE A 355 -4.65 14.08 -4.53
CA PHE A 355 -3.92 12.90 -5.05
C PHE A 355 -4.65 12.22 -6.21
N ARG A 356 -5.99 12.08 -6.14
CA ARG A 356 -6.77 11.54 -7.27
C ARG A 356 -6.67 12.42 -8.52
N GLY A 357 -6.60 13.74 -8.36
CA GLY A 357 -6.37 14.68 -9.46
C GLY A 357 -5.03 14.43 -10.17
N LEU A 358 -3.96 14.21 -9.40
CA LEU A 358 -2.65 13.83 -9.92
C LEU A 358 -2.71 12.53 -10.73
N VAL A 359 -3.35 11.49 -10.18
CA VAL A 359 -3.49 10.18 -10.86
C VAL A 359 -4.25 10.33 -12.18
N ILE A 360 -5.40 11.03 -12.16
CA ILE A 360 -6.21 11.25 -13.36
C ILE A 360 -5.41 12.00 -14.42
N LYS A 361 -4.71 13.08 -14.06
CA LYS A 361 -3.88 13.85 -15.00
C LYS A 361 -2.80 12.98 -15.62
N ARG A 362 -2.06 12.19 -14.81
CA ARG A 362 -1.04 11.29 -15.33
C ARG A 362 -1.62 10.24 -16.25
N MET A 363 -2.71 9.58 -15.88
CA MET A 363 -3.36 8.57 -16.74
C MET A 363 -3.82 9.18 -18.06
N ALA A 364 -4.56 10.29 -18.01
CA ALA A 364 -5.12 10.92 -19.19
C ALA A 364 -4.02 11.40 -20.15
N LEU A 365 -3.04 12.16 -19.66
CA LEU A 365 -2.02 12.76 -20.54
C LEU A 365 -0.96 11.74 -21.02
N LEU A 366 -0.64 10.70 -20.24
CA LEU A 366 0.35 9.69 -20.67
C LEU A 366 -0.25 8.61 -21.59
N SER A 367 -1.57 8.44 -21.61
CA SER A 367 -2.23 7.48 -22.50
C SER A 367 -2.83 8.12 -23.75
N SER A 368 -3.08 9.43 -23.74
CA SER A 368 -3.75 10.09 -24.86
C SER A 368 -2.77 10.76 -25.81
N ARG A 369 -3.15 10.80 -27.08
CA ARG A 369 -2.45 11.63 -28.07
C ARG A 369 -3.05 13.03 -28.08
N GLN A 370 -2.21 14.02 -28.29
CA GLN A 370 -2.64 15.39 -28.53
C GLN A 370 -3.20 15.49 -29.96
N VAL A 371 -4.47 15.85 -30.09
CA VAL A 371 -5.15 16.00 -31.40
C VAL A 371 -5.40 17.44 -31.79
N SER A 372 -5.29 18.37 -30.83
CA SER A 372 -5.35 19.80 -31.09
C SER A 372 -4.48 20.55 -30.09
N TYR A 373 -3.81 21.59 -30.58
CA TYR A 373 -3.02 22.53 -29.78
C TYR A 373 -3.27 23.93 -30.29
N GLN A 374 -3.59 24.85 -29.39
CA GLN A 374 -3.55 26.26 -29.68
C GLN A 374 -2.78 26.98 -28.58
N SER A 375 -1.80 27.76 -29.00
CA SER A 375 -1.05 28.67 -28.15
C SER A 375 -1.32 30.09 -28.60
N TRP A 376 -1.51 30.98 -27.64
CA TRP A 376 -1.67 32.39 -27.89
C TRP A 376 -0.58 33.17 -27.17
N ARG A 377 0.20 33.92 -27.96
CA ARG A 377 0.96 35.06 -27.45
C ARG A 377 0.01 36.06 -26.79
N PRO A 378 0.48 36.97 -25.92
CA PRO A 378 -0.32 37.95 -25.20
C PRO A 378 -1.21 38.79 -26.14
N SER A 379 -2.35 38.23 -26.53
CA SER A 379 -3.39 38.83 -27.33
C SER A 379 -4.54 39.05 -26.37
N PRO A 380 -5.09 40.27 -26.24
CA PRO A 380 -5.92 40.60 -25.10
C PRO A 380 -7.14 39.68 -24.97
N ALA A 381 -7.84 39.35 -26.05
CA ALA A 381 -9.14 38.68 -25.93
C ALA A 381 -9.06 37.17 -25.64
N LYS A 382 -8.23 36.43 -26.39
CA LYS A 382 -8.17 34.96 -26.27
C LYS A 382 -7.44 34.50 -25.00
N CYS A 383 -6.32 35.14 -24.66
CA CYS A 383 -5.59 34.84 -23.43
C CYS A 383 -6.42 35.17 -22.17
N ARG A 384 -7.18 36.27 -22.18
CA ARG A 384 -8.13 36.59 -21.10
C ARG A 384 -9.17 35.49 -20.96
N ARG A 385 -9.77 35.03 -22.05
CA ARG A 385 -10.80 33.96 -21.98
C ARG A 385 -10.28 32.66 -21.37
N ILE A 386 -9.09 32.18 -21.76
CA ILE A 386 -8.51 30.97 -21.13
C ILE A 386 -8.16 31.24 -19.67
N SER A 387 -7.63 32.43 -19.35
CA SER A 387 -7.37 32.82 -17.97
C SER A 387 -8.64 32.82 -17.12
N ASP A 388 -9.75 33.33 -17.66
CA ASP A 388 -11.05 33.34 -17.01
C ASP A 388 -11.56 31.91 -16.80
N LEU A 389 -11.42 31.03 -17.81
CA LEU A 389 -11.79 29.62 -17.69
C LEU A 389 -10.93 28.86 -16.68
N VAL A 390 -9.65 29.20 -16.51
CA VAL A 390 -8.78 28.60 -15.47
C VAL A 390 -9.13 29.15 -14.07
N ALA A 391 -9.57 30.41 -13.98
CA ALA A 391 -9.91 31.05 -12.71
C ALA A 391 -11.32 30.72 -12.19
N GLN A 392 -12.23 30.25 -13.04
CA GLN A 392 -13.59 29.85 -12.63
C GLN A 392 -13.56 28.74 -11.56
N PRO A 393 -14.51 28.67 -10.61
CA PRO A 393 -14.58 27.54 -9.70
C PRO A 393 -15.01 26.24 -10.42
N PRO A 394 -14.49 25.06 -10.07
CA PRO A 394 -14.97 23.78 -10.62
C PRO A 394 -16.38 23.43 -10.10
N PRO A 395 -17.19 22.66 -10.86
CA PRO A 395 -16.91 22.15 -12.21
C PRO A 395 -17.07 23.23 -13.29
N LEU A 396 -16.25 23.17 -14.34
CA LEU A 396 -16.29 24.16 -15.44
C LEU A 396 -17.49 23.95 -16.39
N TRP A 397 -17.84 22.69 -16.64
CA TRP A 397 -18.94 22.30 -17.53
C TRP A 397 -19.78 21.22 -16.84
N ASP A 398 -21.09 21.29 -17.00
CA ASP A 398 -22.02 20.34 -16.39
C ASP A 398 -21.68 18.89 -16.77
N GLY A 399 -21.57 18.05 -15.74
CA GLY A 399 -21.19 16.64 -15.87
C GLY A 399 -19.69 16.38 -16.11
N CYS A 400 -18.87 17.40 -16.38
CA CYS A 400 -17.43 17.20 -16.61
C CYS A 400 -16.64 17.32 -15.31
N ARG A 401 -15.74 16.36 -15.06
CA ARG A 401 -14.77 16.47 -13.96
C ARG A 401 -13.71 17.52 -14.31
N THR A 402 -13.45 18.42 -13.38
CA THR A 402 -12.39 19.44 -13.49
C THR A 402 -11.32 19.19 -12.43
N ILE A 403 -10.05 19.27 -12.84
CA ILE A 403 -8.88 19.12 -11.96
C ILE A 403 -8.01 20.35 -12.11
N ASP A 404 -7.83 21.06 -11.00
CA ASP A 404 -6.93 22.20 -10.90
C ASP A 404 -5.59 21.79 -10.31
N TYR A 405 -4.52 22.31 -10.90
CA TYR A 405 -3.16 22.07 -10.45
C TYR A 405 -2.21 23.18 -10.91
N THR A 406 -0.99 23.21 -10.42
CA THR A 406 -0.01 24.25 -10.77
C THR A 406 1.36 23.63 -11.01
N ILE A 407 1.98 23.92 -12.14
CA ILE A 407 3.32 23.39 -12.45
C ILE A 407 4.25 24.59 -12.56
N PHE A 408 5.27 24.65 -11.69
CA PHE A 408 6.23 25.75 -11.64
C PHE A 408 5.57 27.15 -11.50
N GLY A 409 4.46 27.22 -10.77
CA GLY A 409 3.68 28.46 -10.61
C GLY A 409 2.70 28.74 -11.75
N ASP A 410 2.68 27.94 -12.83
CA ASP A 410 1.73 28.08 -13.93
C ASP A 410 0.39 27.42 -13.57
N PRO A 411 -0.72 28.16 -13.43
CA PRO A 411 -2.02 27.57 -13.17
C PRO A 411 -2.51 26.75 -14.36
N ARG A 412 -2.95 25.53 -14.08
CA ARG A 412 -3.44 24.57 -15.07
C ARG A 412 -4.80 24.03 -14.67
N ARG A 413 -5.59 23.73 -15.69
CA ARG A 413 -6.89 23.08 -15.55
C ARG A 413 -7.02 21.95 -16.54
N LEU A 414 -7.33 20.77 -16.05
CA LEU A 414 -7.69 19.61 -16.86
C LEU A 414 -9.19 19.36 -16.73
N VAL A 415 -9.89 19.22 -17.86
CA VAL A 415 -11.32 18.90 -17.90
C VAL A 415 -11.52 17.59 -18.63
N ILE A 416 -12.11 16.61 -17.95
CA ILE A 416 -12.41 15.29 -18.52
C ILE A 416 -13.77 15.38 -19.22
N LEU A 417 -13.75 15.19 -20.54
CA LEU A 417 -14.92 15.27 -21.40
C LEU A 417 -15.61 13.92 -21.54
N HIS A 418 -14.82 12.85 -21.61
CA HIS A 418 -15.25 11.47 -21.83
C HIS A 418 -14.23 10.47 -21.26
N GLY A 419 -14.66 9.29 -20.85
CA GLY A 419 -13.81 8.21 -20.33
C GLY A 419 -14.10 7.79 -18.88
N GLU A 420 -14.89 8.54 -18.12
CA GLU A 420 -15.19 8.22 -16.70
C GLU A 420 -16.52 7.47 -16.52
N GLU A 421 -17.33 7.38 -17.57
CA GLU A 421 -18.66 6.75 -17.52
C GLU A 421 -18.59 5.27 -17.91
N GLU A 422 -19.65 4.54 -17.59
CA GLU A 422 -19.74 3.13 -17.95
C GLU A 422 -19.96 2.97 -19.45
N GLY A 423 -19.18 2.08 -20.07
CA GLY A 423 -19.26 1.85 -21.52
C GLY A 423 -18.35 2.76 -22.35
N ASP A 424 -17.75 3.80 -21.77
CA ASP A 424 -16.80 4.67 -22.48
C ASP A 424 -15.60 3.86 -22.99
N GLU A 425 -15.45 3.76 -24.31
CA GLU A 425 -14.38 2.99 -24.95
C GLU A 425 -13.06 3.77 -25.07
N PHE A 426 -13.12 5.10 -24.97
CA PHE A 426 -11.97 5.99 -25.08
C PHE A 426 -12.08 7.15 -24.09
N ALA A 427 -10.96 7.81 -23.82
CA ALA A 427 -10.89 9.00 -22.99
C ALA A 427 -10.67 10.23 -23.85
N ALA A 428 -11.28 11.35 -23.48
CA ALA A 428 -11.02 12.66 -24.07
C ALA A 428 -10.95 13.73 -22.97
N CYS A 429 -9.96 14.61 -23.06
CA CYS A 429 -9.79 15.69 -22.08
C CYS A 429 -9.17 16.95 -22.70
N ILE A 430 -9.45 18.09 -22.06
CA ILE A 430 -8.87 19.39 -22.40
C ILE A 430 -7.94 19.81 -21.28
N GLU A 431 -6.71 20.19 -21.64
CA GLU A 431 -5.79 20.88 -20.75
C GLU A 431 -5.73 22.36 -21.13
N MET A 432 -5.86 23.24 -20.15
CA MET A 432 -5.67 24.68 -20.27
C MET A 432 -4.53 25.12 -19.36
N ILE A 433 -3.65 25.97 -19.88
CA ILE A 433 -2.47 26.48 -19.17
C ILE A 433 -2.48 28.00 -19.27
N LYS A 434 -2.25 28.67 -18.13
CA LYS A 434 -2.02 30.11 -18.06
C LYS A 434 -0.57 30.35 -17.65
N TYR A 435 0.17 31.12 -18.44
CA TYR A 435 1.55 31.48 -18.11
C TYR A 435 1.62 32.86 -17.44
N PRO A 436 2.62 33.11 -16.57
CA PRO A 436 2.89 34.41 -15.96
C PRO A 436 3.11 35.54 -16.97
N SER A 437 3.61 35.22 -18.17
CA SER A 437 3.81 36.16 -19.29
C SER A 437 2.50 36.68 -19.90
N GLY A 438 1.35 36.13 -19.48
CA GLY A 438 0.04 36.42 -20.07
C GLY A 438 -0.27 35.61 -21.33
N SER A 439 0.63 34.73 -21.79
CA SER A 439 0.29 33.72 -22.79
C SER A 439 -0.62 32.65 -22.18
N ALA A 440 -1.36 31.96 -23.05
CA ALA A 440 -2.21 30.85 -22.64
C ALA A 440 -2.21 29.76 -23.71
N ASP A 441 -2.31 28.52 -23.27
CA ASP A 441 -2.40 27.35 -24.13
C ASP A 441 -3.70 26.57 -23.85
N ILE A 442 -4.22 25.93 -24.90
CA ILE A 442 -5.24 24.89 -24.78
C ILE A 442 -4.86 23.70 -25.65
N SER A 443 -5.03 22.50 -25.10
CA SER A 443 -4.73 21.24 -25.75
C SER A 443 -5.91 20.29 -25.61
N LEU A 444 -6.25 19.58 -26.70
CA LEU A 444 -7.21 18.48 -26.68
C LEU A 444 -6.46 17.15 -26.82
N TYR A 445 -6.75 16.23 -25.92
CA TYR A 445 -6.18 14.89 -25.88
C TYR A 445 -7.27 13.83 -26.02
N THR A 446 -6.98 12.73 -26.73
CA THR A 446 -7.88 11.57 -26.81
C THR A 446 -7.13 10.24 -26.97
N THR A 447 -7.73 9.13 -26.52
CA THR A 447 -7.29 7.76 -26.84
C THR A 447 -8.04 7.11 -28.00
N GLU A 448 -9.12 7.72 -28.52
CA GLU A 448 -9.89 7.18 -29.66
C GLU A 448 -8.95 6.91 -30.85
N ALA A 449 -8.99 5.77 -31.54
CA ALA A 449 -8.11 5.54 -32.70
C ALA A 449 -8.38 6.54 -33.85
N PRO A 450 -7.36 6.96 -34.64
CA PRO A 450 -7.62 7.76 -35.82
C PRO A 450 -8.42 6.94 -36.84
N ARG A 451 -9.48 7.52 -37.40
CA ARG A 451 -10.26 6.82 -38.42
C ARG A 451 -9.54 6.85 -39.76
N GLN A 452 -9.26 5.67 -40.28
CA GLN A 452 -8.67 5.52 -41.61
C GLN A 452 -9.67 6.05 -42.66
N GLY A 453 -9.15 6.77 -43.67
CA GLY A 453 -9.95 7.24 -44.81
C GLY A 453 -10.51 8.66 -44.71
N VAL A 454 -10.49 9.30 -43.53
CA VAL A 454 -10.81 10.73 -43.41
C VAL A 454 -9.49 11.50 -43.46
N ARG A 455 -9.17 12.08 -44.62
CA ARG A 455 -8.04 13.03 -44.70
C ARG A 455 -8.29 14.12 -43.67
N PRO A 456 -7.31 14.47 -42.83
CA PRO A 456 -7.42 15.60 -41.92
C PRO A 456 -7.51 16.86 -42.77
N THR A 457 -8.71 17.24 -43.17
CA THR A 457 -8.95 18.59 -43.62
C THR A 457 -8.63 19.47 -42.43
N THR A 458 -7.76 20.45 -42.63
CA THR A 458 -7.36 21.48 -41.64
C THR A 458 -8.55 22.21 -41.02
N ARG A 459 -9.75 21.99 -41.55
CA ARG A 459 -11.04 22.26 -40.96
C ARG A 459 -11.67 20.92 -40.57
N TRP A 460 -11.75 20.65 -39.26
CA TRP A 460 -12.52 19.54 -38.71
C TRP A 460 -13.99 19.69 -39.10
N THR A 461 -14.39 19.09 -40.22
CA THR A 461 -15.79 18.79 -40.54
C THR A 461 -16.04 17.36 -40.10
N ALA A 462 -16.97 17.20 -39.15
CA ALA A 462 -17.20 15.98 -38.40
C ALA A 462 -17.60 14.76 -39.27
N PRO A 463 -17.20 13.53 -38.88
CA PRO A 463 -17.93 12.33 -39.26
C PRO A 463 -19.29 12.27 -38.53
N PRO A 464 -20.28 11.52 -39.04
CA PRO A 464 -21.62 11.46 -38.45
C PRO A 464 -21.60 10.61 -37.17
N TRP A 465 -21.38 11.25 -36.03
CA TRP A 465 -21.56 10.66 -34.70
C TRP A 465 -22.61 11.50 -33.98
N SER A 466 -23.72 10.85 -33.67
CA SER A 466 -24.93 11.50 -33.15
C SER A 466 -24.90 11.83 -31.65
N CYS A 467 -23.76 11.74 -30.95
CA CYS A 467 -23.77 11.97 -29.50
C CYS A 467 -22.61 12.76 -28.86
N CYS A 468 -21.46 12.98 -29.50
CA CYS A 468 -20.42 13.87 -28.98
C CYS A 468 -19.56 14.43 -30.13
N GLN A 469 -19.83 15.68 -30.53
CA GLN A 469 -19.10 16.34 -31.62
C GLN A 469 -17.80 16.96 -31.10
N THR A 470 -16.67 16.28 -31.26
CA THR A 470 -15.33 16.78 -30.88
C THR A 470 -14.86 17.99 -31.69
N SER A 471 -15.36 18.17 -32.93
CA SER A 471 -15.08 19.36 -33.75
C SER A 471 -15.78 20.63 -33.23
N ASP A 472 -16.93 20.48 -32.59
CA ASP A 472 -17.71 21.60 -32.07
C ASP A 472 -17.07 22.19 -30.82
N ILE A 473 -16.39 21.37 -30.00
CA ILE A 473 -15.72 21.85 -28.79
C ILE A 473 -14.64 22.90 -29.11
N THR A 474 -13.83 22.70 -30.16
CA THR A 474 -12.78 23.67 -30.52
C THR A 474 -13.37 24.97 -31.10
N ARG A 475 -14.48 24.88 -31.84
CA ARG A 475 -15.18 26.03 -32.43
C ARG A 475 -16.02 26.80 -31.40
N GLN A 476 -16.60 26.11 -30.43
CA GLN A 476 -17.40 26.67 -29.33
C GLN A 476 -16.54 27.37 -28.27
N VAL A 477 -15.34 26.82 -27.98
CA VAL A 477 -14.33 27.50 -27.15
C VAL A 477 -13.88 28.82 -27.79
N THR A 478 -13.97 28.99 -29.11
CA THR A 478 -13.62 30.25 -29.78
C THR A 478 -14.82 31.20 -29.96
N HIS A 479 -16.06 30.72 -30.07
CA HIS A 479 -17.26 31.52 -30.39
C HIS A 479 -18.35 31.62 -29.31
N HIS A 480 -17.98 31.82 -28.04
CA HIS A 480 -18.86 32.28 -26.93
C HIS A 480 -19.97 31.34 -26.41
N THR A 481 -20.17 30.14 -26.97
CA THR A 481 -21.15 29.17 -26.43
C THR A 481 -20.55 27.78 -26.43
N ILE A 482 -20.24 27.22 -25.25
CA ILE A 482 -19.90 25.80 -25.11
C ILE A 482 -21.14 25.10 -24.59
N SER A 483 -21.88 24.42 -25.47
CA SER A 483 -22.92 23.47 -25.05
C SER A 483 -22.38 22.07 -25.32
N VAL A 484 -21.94 21.39 -24.27
CA VAL A 484 -21.66 19.96 -24.34
C VAL A 484 -23.02 19.25 -24.30
N CYS A 485 -23.61 19.03 -25.47
CA CYS A 485 -24.82 18.20 -25.57
C CYS A 485 -24.43 16.74 -25.31
N ARG A 486 -24.59 16.27 -24.07
CA ARG A 486 -24.63 14.83 -23.78
C ARG A 486 -25.92 14.28 -24.38
N GLY A 487 -25.83 13.62 -25.53
CA GLY A 487 -26.96 12.86 -26.03
C GLY A 487 -27.28 11.72 -25.07
N ALA A 488 -28.45 11.77 -24.42
CA ALA A 488 -28.92 10.68 -23.59
C ALA A 488 -29.34 9.51 -24.49
N SER A 489 -28.42 8.58 -24.77
CA SER A 489 -28.83 7.27 -25.27
C SER A 489 -29.35 6.43 -24.11
N ARG A 490 -30.59 6.70 -23.66
CA ARG A 490 -31.39 5.65 -23.02
C ARG A 490 -32.00 4.85 -24.15
N ALA A 491 -31.42 3.68 -24.44
CA ALA A 491 -32.14 2.64 -25.15
C ALA A 491 -33.26 2.16 -24.20
N GLU A 492 -34.50 2.16 -24.70
CA GLU A 492 -35.65 1.49 -24.05
C GLU A 492 -35.48 -0.03 -24.01
#